data_AF-A0A348B6R8-F1
#
_entry.id   AF-A0A348B6R8-F1
#
_cell.length_a   1.000
_cell.length_b   1.000
_cell.length_c   1.000
_cell.angle_alpha   90.00
_cell.angle_beta   90.00
_cell.angle_gamma   90.00
#
_symmetry.space_group_name_H-M   'P 1'
#
loop_
_entity.id
_entity.type
_entity.pdbx_description
1 polymer ?
#
loop_
_entity_poly.entity_id
_entity_poly.type
_entity_poly.pdbx_seq_one_letter_code
_entity_poly.pdbx_strand_id
1 'polypeptide(L)'
;MFKDVLILLTVVVVIVVVPLTTGGFAHAFQQASLLSPTVNKALNKASGAIPYLDIPNSKLAAAFLSLAIGSSLALYLYPHAINGALSSQDRDKLKLGTSLLPIYGIGLAIIVLFGILVYSVPGALDLVLHFHNGALTVPALIAYTMPDWFVGIAFLGIFVGGLVPAAIMAIAVANLFVRNVIGEFAKLKPKTETALAKIISTVFKFVALAFVFVVPATYAIQLQLLGGVLVTQTLPAVFLPLYTNKLEPKSALAGWGLGVLSGILMELYANKFGPLISSVYNTPLGPIYIALLALAINLLVTGVGSGIAYGAGWRPSDKVKNEELLSLR
;
A
#
# COMPACT_ATOMS: atom_id res chain seq x y z
N MET A 1 -2.30 -10.20 17.19
CA MET A 1 -2.75 -11.55 17.57
C MET A 1 -4.27 -11.64 17.59
N PHE A 2 -4.99 -11.16 18.63
CA PHE A 2 -6.46 -11.31 18.69
C PHE A 2 -7.21 -10.73 17.48
N LYS A 3 -6.85 -9.52 17.03
CA LYS A 3 -7.44 -8.91 15.82
C LYS A 3 -7.17 -9.74 14.55
N ASP A 4 -5.98 -10.31 14.44
CA ASP A 4 -5.56 -11.01 13.22
C ASP A 4 -6.26 -12.37 13.16
N VAL A 5 -6.44 -13.04 14.30
CA VAL A 5 -7.27 -14.24 14.44
C VAL A 5 -8.73 -13.94 14.09
N LEU A 6 -9.29 -12.83 14.59
CA LEU A 6 -10.65 -12.40 14.31
C LEU A 6 -10.88 -12.18 12.80
N ILE A 7 -9.97 -11.48 12.13
CA ILE A 7 -10.03 -11.22 10.69
C ILE A 7 -9.87 -12.53 9.91
N LEU A 8 -8.87 -13.34 10.24
CA LEU A 8 -8.60 -14.61 9.54
C LEU A 8 -9.78 -15.58 9.69
N LEU A 9 -10.35 -15.69 10.90
CA LEU A 9 -11.54 -16.49 11.15
C LEU A 9 -12.71 -16.00 10.30
N THR A 10 -12.92 -14.68 10.24
CA THR A 10 -13.97 -14.08 9.40
C THR A 10 -13.80 -14.48 7.94
N VAL A 11 -12.59 -14.32 7.39
CA VAL A 11 -12.30 -14.67 5.99
C VAL A 11 -12.50 -16.16 5.72
N VAL A 12 -12.02 -17.03 6.62
CA VAL A 12 -12.14 -18.49 6.48
C VAL A 12 -13.60 -18.95 6.56
N VAL A 13 -14.39 -18.39 7.47
CA VAL A 13 -15.82 -18.74 7.57
C VAL A 13 -16.55 -18.29 6.31
N VAL A 14 -16.34 -17.05 5.85
CA VAL A 14 -17.05 -16.52 4.68
C VAL A 14 -16.68 -17.28 3.40
N ILE A 15 -15.40 -17.58 3.16
CA ILE A 15 -14.98 -18.32 1.96
C ILE A 15 -15.52 -19.75 1.94
N VAL A 16 -15.81 -20.36 3.09
CA VAL A 16 -16.35 -21.74 3.14
C VAL A 16 -17.87 -21.72 3.08
N VAL A 17 -18.53 -20.91 3.90
CA VAL A 17 -20.00 -20.92 4.05
C VAL A 17 -20.71 -20.33 2.84
N VAL A 18 -20.20 -19.24 2.26
CA VAL A 18 -20.88 -18.60 1.11
C VAL A 18 -20.97 -19.56 -0.07
N PRO A 19 -19.88 -20.18 -0.57
CA PRO A 19 -20.01 -21.13 -1.68
C PRO A 19 -20.91 -22.33 -1.35
N LEU A 20 -20.88 -22.84 -0.11
CA LEU A 20 -21.74 -23.97 0.28
C LEU A 20 -23.23 -23.63 0.24
N THR A 21 -23.59 -22.37 0.49
CA THR A 21 -24.98 -21.90 0.52
C THR A 21 -25.46 -21.34 -0.82
N THR A 22 -24.54 -20.88 -1.68
CA THR A 22 -24.87 -20.21 -2.95
C THR A 22 -24.61 -21.06 -4.19
N GLY A 23 -24.42 -22.37 -4.07
CA GLY A 23 -24.22 -23.28 -5.21
C GLY A 23 -22.77 -23.40 -5.71
N GLY A 24 -21.80 -22.96 -4.91
CA GLY A 24 -20.36 -23.14 -5.15
C GLY A 24 -19.73 -22.08 -6.05
N PHE A 25 -18.40 -22.16 -6.20
CA PHE A 25 -17.65 -21.25 -7.07
C PHE A 25 -18.04 -21.37 -8.54
N ALA A 26 -18.41 -22.56 -9.02
CA ALA A 26 -18.85 -22.76 -10.39
C ALA A 26 -20.08 -21.89 -10.72
N HIS A 27 -21.07 -21.87 -9.80
CA HIS A 27 -22.23 -20.99 -9.94
C HIS A 27 -21.83 -19.51 -9.91
N ALA A 28 -20.92 -19.12 -9.01
CA ALA A 28 -20.42 -17.75 -8.93
C ALA A 28 -19.72 -17.28 -10.21
N PHE A 29 -18.86 -18.10 -10.80
CA PHE A 29 -18.22 -17.79 -12.08
C PHE A 29 -19.22 -17.73 -13.23
N GLN A 30 -20.26 -18.58 -13.23
CA GLN A 30 -21.33 -18.51 -14.22
C GLN A 30 -22.15 -17.22 -14.07
N GLN A 31 -22.51 -16.82 -12.86
CA GLN A 31 -23.21 -15.55 -12.63
C GLN A 31 -22.33 -14.34 -12.98
N ALA A 32 -21.04 -14.41 -12.66
CA ALA A 32 -20.08 -13.38 -13.02
C ALA A 32 -19.95 -13.21 -14.55
N SER A 33 -19.94 -14.30 -15.33
CA SER A 33 -19.86 -14.18 -16.79
C SER A 33 -21.10 -13.51 -17.40
N LEU A 34 -22.29 -13.73 -16.81
CA LEU A 34 -23.55 -13.13 -17.24
C LEU A 34 -23.72 -11.68 -16.80
N LEU A 35 -23.40 -11.38 -15.54
CA LEU A 35 -23.71 -10.09 -14.90
C LEU A 35 -22.56 -9.08 -14.98
N SER A 36 -21.32 -9.54 -15.20
CA SER A 36 -20.16 -8.65 -15.23
C SER A 36 -20.24 -7.51 -16.26
N PRO A 37 -20.86 -7.62 -17.44
CA PRO A 37 -21.01 -6.46 -18.33
C PRO A 37 -21.84 -5.33 -17.69
N THR A 38 -22.89 -5.68 -16.97
CA THR A 38 -23.75 -4.72 -16.25
C THR A 38 -22.97 -4.08 -15.11
N VAL A 39 -22.24 -4.88 -14.34
CA VAL A 39 -21.39 -4.40 -13.23
C VAL A 39 -20.28 -3.50 -13.76
N ASN A 40 -19.63 -3.86 -14.86
CA ASN A 40 -18.55 -3.08 -15.47
C ASN A 40 -19.05 -1.70 -15.93
N LYS A 41 -20.24 -1.66 -16.53
CA LYS A 41 -20.88 -0.41 -16.93
C LYS A 41 -21.24 0.46 -15.73
N ALA A 42 -21.76 -0.14 -14.67
CA ALA A 42 -22.20 0.58 -13.47
C ALA A 42 -21.04 1.10 -12.61
N LEU A 43 -19.97 0.32 -12.44
CA LEU A 43 -18.85 0.67 -11.54
C LEU A 43 -17.70 1.34 -12.27
N ASN A 44 -17.32 0.82 -13.44
CA ASN A 44 -16.12 1.26 -14.16
C ASN A 44 -16.43 2.17 -15.36
N LYS A 45 -17.71 2.37 -15.68
CA LYS A 45 -18.17 3.08 -16.90
C LYS A 45 -17.57 2.48 -18.18
N ALA A 46 -17.30 1.17 -18.16
CA ALA A 46 -16.69 0.44 -19.27
C ALA A 46 -17.69 -0.56 -19.88
N SER A 47 -17.53 -0.83 -21.18
CA SER A 47 -18.37 -1.77 -21.92
C SER A 47 -17.74 -3.17 -21.96
N GLY A 48 -18.58 -4.20 -22.01
CA GLY A 48 -18.15 -5.60 -22.09
C GLY A 48 -17.96 -6.28 -20.74
N ALA A 49 -17.79 -7.60 -20.77
CA ALA A 49 -17.60 -8.43 -19.59
C ALA A 49 -16.26 -8.12 -18.89
N ILE A 50 -16.21 -8.34 -17.58
CA ILE A 50 -14.96 -8.27 -16.81
C ILE A 50 -14.24 -9.61 -17.00
N PRO A 51 -13.00 -9.62 -17.53
CA PRO A 51 -12.27 -10.87 -17.76
C PRO A 51 -11.73 -11.40 -16.43
N TYR A 52 -12.46 -12.31 -15.79
CA TYR A 52 -12.06 -12.94 -14.53
C TYR A 52 -11.23 -14.22 -14.69
N LEU A 53 -11.28 -14.86 -15.87
CA LEU A 53 -10.73 -16.21 -16.12
C LEU A 53 -9.33 -16.21 -16.74
N ASP A 54 -8.87 -15.09 -17.28
CA ASP A 54 -7.56 -15.01 -17.91
C ASP A 54 -6.54 -14.50 -16.90
N ILE A 55 -5.61 -15.38 -16.49
CA ILE A 55 -4.27 -15.01 -15.98
C ILE A 55 -3.81 -13.81 -16.80
N PRO A 56 -3.34 -12.70 -16.19
CA PRO A 56 -3.39 -11.38 -16.78
C PRO A 56 -3.09 -11.46 -18.28
N ASN A 57 -4.11 -11.17 -19.12
CA ASN A 57 -3.95 -11.07 -20.56
C ASN A 57 -2.59 -10.39 -20.83
N SER A 58 -1.84 -10.78 -21.86
CA SER A 58 -0.47 -10.30 -22.10
C SER A 58 -0.30 -8.78 -21.92
N LYS A 59 -1.37 -8.01 -22.16
CA LYS A 59 -1.50 -6.57 -21.90
C LYS A 59 -1.47 -6.14 -20.41
N LEU A 60 -2.02 -6.90 -19.46
CA LEU A 60 -2.06 -6.56 -18.02
C LEU A 60 -0.97 -7.24 -17.19
N ALA A 61 -0.31 -8.26 -17.73
CA ALA A 61 0.79 -8.95 -17.04
C ALA A 61 1.92 -7.98 -16.64
N ALA A 62 2.27 -7.04 -17.53
CA ALA A 62 3.27 -6.01 -17.26
C ALA A 62 2.85 -5.11 -16.08
N ALA A 63 1.59 -4.67 -16.04
CA ALA A 63 1.07 -3.84 -14.95
C ALA A 63 1.07 -4.60 -13.63
N PHE A 64 0.62 -5.87 -13.63
CA PHE A 64 0.60 -6.70 -12.44
C PHE A 64 2.00 -6.96 -11.86
N LEU A 65 2.95 -7.39 -12.71
CA LEU A 65 4.32 -7.67 -12.29
C LEU A 65 5.05 -6.41 -11.82
N SER A 66 4.93 -5.31 -12.57
CA SER A 66 5.55 -4.04 -12.18
C SER A 66 4.97 -3.49 -10.88
N LEU A 67 3.66 -3.64 -10.66
CA LEU A 67 3.01 -3.26 -9.41
C LEU A 67 3.47 -4.14 -8.25
N ALA A 68 3.60 -5.45 -8.44
CA ALA A 68 4.12 -6.36 -7.42
C ALA A 68 5.56 -6.00 -7.02
N ILE A 69 6.43 -5.79 -8.01
CA ILE A 69 7.84 -5.40 -7.77
C ILE A 69 7.89 -4.04 -7.08
N GLY A 70 7.21 -3.02 -7.61
CA GLY A 70 7.23 -1.67 -7.03
C GLY A 70 6.67 -1.64 -5.61
N SER A 71 5.59 -2.38 -5.34
CA SER A 71 5.00 -2.49 -4.00
C SER A 71 5.94 -3.20 -3.03
N SER A 72 6.68 -4.22 -3.49
CA SER A 72 7.66 -4.94 -2.66
C SER A 72 8.83 -4.05 -2.25
N LEU A 73 9.27 -3.15 -3.14
CA LEU A 73 10.32 -2.17 -2.86
C LEU A 73 9.81 -1.08 -1.89
N ALA A 74 8.57 -0.61 -2.08
CA ALA A 74 7.96 0.42 -1.23
C ALA A 74 7.73 -0.07 0.22
N LEU A 75 7.36 -1.34 0.40
CA LEU A 75 6.90 -1.89 1.68
C LEU A 75 7.86 -1.61 2.84
N TYR A 76 9.16 -1.79 2.62
CA TYR A 76 10.19 -1.63 3.66
C TYR A 76 10.66 -0.18 3.86
N LEU A 77 10.30 0.71 2.93
CA LEU A 77 10.67 2.12 2.98
C LEU A 77 9.65 2.97 3.74
N TYR A 78 8.47 2.41 4.02
CA TYR A 78 7.46 3.09 4.82
C TYR A 78 7.97 3.32 6.25
N PRO A 79 7.95 4.57 6.76
CA PRO A 79 8.53 4.88 8.05
C PRO A 79 7.82 4.22 9.23
N HIS A 80 6.54 3.86 9.08
CA HIS A 80 5.79 3.13 10.09
C HIS A 80 6.24 1.66 10.22
N ALA A 81 6.91 1.09 9.21
CA ALA A 81 7.50 -0.25 9.30
C ALA A 81 8.67 -0.31 10.29
N ILE A 82 9.44 0.79 10.39
CA ILE A 82 10.57 0.90 11.32
C ILE A 82 10.08 0.86 12.77
N ASN A 83 8.96 1.52 13.09
CA ASN A 83 8.38 1.46 14.43
C ASN A 83 8.05 0.02 14.84
N GLY A 84 7.51 -0.78 13.91
CA GLY A 84 7.25 -2.20 14.14
C GLY A 84 8.53 -2.98 14.41
N ALA A 85 9.57 -2.79 13.58
CA ALA A 85 10.85 -3.46 13.73
C ALA A 85 11.56 -3.12 15.06
N LEU A 86 11.61 -1.84 15.43
CA LEU A 86 12.25 -1.38 16.67
C LEU A 86 11.48 -1.77 17.94
N SER A 87 10.19 -2.09 17.81
CA SER A 87 9.37 -2.59 18.92
C SER A 87 9.39 -4.11 19.08
N SER A 88 10.14 -4.82 18.22
CA SER A 88 10.26 -6.28 18.29
C SER A 88 11.01 -6.71 19.55
N GLN A 89 10.63 -7.86 20.12
CA GLN A 89 11.25 -8.40 21.34
C GLN A 89 12.73 -8.72 21.14
N ASP A 90 13.05 -9.32 20.00
CA ASP A 90 14.41 -9.65 19.58
C ASP A 90 14.48 -9.82 18.06
N ARG A 91 15.72 -9.96 17.57
CA ARG A 91 16.03 -10.10 16.14
C ARG A 91 15.44 -11.38 15.54
N ASP A 92 15.39 -12.49 16.27
CA ASP A 92 14.93 -13.77 15.73
C ASP A 92 13.40 -13.81 15.62
N LYS A 93 12.68 -13.17 16.55
CA LYS A 93 11.24 -12.91 16.43
C LYS A 93 10.93 -11.97 15.27
N LEU A 94 11.76 -10.96 15.04
CA LEU A 94 11.60 -10.09 13.87
C LEU A 94 11.80 -10.87 12.57
N LYS A 95 12.84 -11.69 12.46
CA LYS A 95 13.07 -12.56 11.28
C LYS A 95 11.90 -13.51 11.05
N LEU A 96 11.44 -14.18 12.11
CA LEU A 96 10.30 -15.11 12.02
C LEU A 96 9.03 -14.38 11.61
N GLY A 97 8.73 -13.22 12.20
CA GLY A 97 7.57 -12.43 11.82
C GLY A 97 7.63 -11.98 10.36
N THR A 98 8.80 -11.58 9.89
CA THR A 98 9.01 -11.14 8.51
C THR A 98 8.96 -12.30 7.51
N SER A 99 9.50 -13.48 7.86
CA SER A 99 9.48 -14.66 6.99
C SER A 99 8.09 -15.25 6.79
N LEU A 100 7.16 -14.98 7.72
CA LEU A 100 5.76 -15.41 7.63
C LEU A 100 4.87 -14.42 6.85
N LEU A 101 5.38 -13.25 6.45
CA LEU A 101 4.62 -12.27 5.64
C LEU A 101 3.98 -12.87 4.37
N PRO A 102 4.63 -13.79 3.62
CA PRO A 102 4.01 -14.40 2.44
C PRO A 102 2.71 -15.16 2.73
N ILE A 103 2.52 -15.69 3.95
CA ILE A 103 1.27 -16.38 4.33
C ILE A 103 0.09 -15.40 4.30
N TYR A 104 0.31 -14.14 4.65
CA TYR A 104 -0.74 -13.11 4.54
C TYR A 104 -1.14 -12.87 3.09
N GLY A 105 -0.23 -13.07 2.13
CA GLY A 105 -0.53 -13.01 0.70
C GLY A 105 -1.56 -14.06 0.27
N ILE A 106 -1.55 -15.25 0.87
CA ILE A 106 -2.56 -16.30 0.64
C ILE A 106 -3.94 -15.82 1.13
N GLY A 107 -3.99 -15.22 2.31
CA GLY A 107 -5.22 -14.63 2.85
C GLY A 107 -5.79 -13.55 1.93
N LEU A 108 -4.94 -12.67 1.40
CA LEU A 108 -5.35 -11.65 0.42
C LEU A 108 -5.88 -12.28 -0.88
N ALA A 109 -5.22 -13.33 -1.39
CA ALA A 109 -5.68 -14.04 -2.57
C ALA A 109 -7.08 -14.68 -2.36
N ILE A 110 -7.35 -15.20 -1.16
CA ILE A 110 -8.66 -15.71 -0.78
C ILE A 110 -9.72 -14.60 -0.76
N ILE A 111 -9.39 -13.43 -0.20
CA ILE A 111 -10.33 -12.30 -0.15
C ILE A 111 -10.69 -11.82 -1.56
N VAL A 112 -9.76 -11.86 -2.53
CA VAL A 112 -10.05 -11.51 -3.93
C VAL A 112 -11.20 -12.36 -4.49
N LEU A 113 -11.31 -13.64 -4.10
CA LEU A 113 -12.39 -14.52 -4.55
C LEU A 113 -13.78 -14.05 -4.08
N PHE A 114 -13.88 -13.22 -3.04
CA PHE A 114 -15.15 -12.66 -2.59
C PHE A 114 -15.75 -11.75 -3.67
N GLY A 115 -14.89 -11.10 -4.47
CA GLY A 115 -15.32 -10.33 -5.65
C GLY A 115 -16.06 -11.14 -6.70
N ILE A 116 -15.83 -12.46 -6.76
CA ILE A 116 -16.59 -13.38 -7.62
C ILE A 116 -17.83 -13.88 -6.89
N LEU A 117 -17.73 -14.22 -5.60
CA LEU A 117 -18.84 -14.75 -4.82
C LEU A 117 -20.01 -13.79 -4.68
N VAL A 118 -19.77 -12.47 -4.70
CA VAL A 118 -20.84 -11.48 -4.63
C VAL A 118 -21.86 -11.63 -5.75
N TYR A 119 -21.46 -12.14 -6.93
CA TYR A 119 -22.36 -12.40 -8.04
C TYR A 119 -23.39 -13.50 -7.76
N SER A 120 -23.10 -14.39 -6.82
CA SER A 120 -24.05 -15.43 -6.38
C SER A 120 -25.02 -14.97 -5.29
N VAL A 121 -24.88 -13.73 -4.80
CA VAL A 121 -25.71 -13.18 -3.72
C VAL A 121 -26.38 -11.90 -4.23
N PRO A 122 -27.58 -11.99 -4.85
CA PRO A 122 -28.21 -10.86 -5.52
C PRO A 122 -28.39 -9.62 -4.63
N GLY A 123 -28.77 -9.80 -3.36
CA GLY A 123 -28.92 -8.69 -2.42
C GLY A 123 -27.60 -7.97 -2.09
N ALA A 124 -26.50 -8.72 -2.00
CA ALA A 124 -25.18 -8.13 -1.79
C ALA A 124 -24.69 -7.39 -3.05
N LEU A 125 -24.93 -7.96 -4.23
CA LEU A 125 -24.57 -7.32 -5.50
C LEU A 125 -25.38 -6.04 -5.73
N ASP A 126 -26.68 -6.07 -5.46
CA ASP A 126 -27.56 -4.91 -5.59
C ASP A 126 -27.09 -3.75 -4.70
N LEU A 127 -26.72 -4.03 -3.45
CA LEU A 127 -26.15 -3.03 -2.54
C LEU A 127 -24.88 -2.39 -3.12
N VAL A 128 -23.95 -3.20 -3.65
CA VAL A 128 -22.69 -2.71 -4.25
C VAL A 128 -22.97 -1.81 -5.46
N LEU A 129 -23.96 -2.19 -6.29
CA LEU A 129 -24.35 -1.44 -7.48
C LEU A 129 -25.10 -0.14 -7.12
N HIS A 130 -25.98 -0.17 -6.13
CA HIS A 130 -26.75 0.99 -5.68
C HIS A 130 -25.83 2.12 -5.21
N PHE A 131 -24.78 1.78 -4.44
CA PHE A 131 -23.81 2.76 -3.95
C PHE A 131 -22.63 2.99 -4.89
N HIS A 132 -22.57 2.30 -6.04
CA HIS A 132 -21.45 2.33 -6.97
C HIS A 132 -20.07 2.14 -6.28
N ASN A 133 -20.00 1.26 -5.28
CA ASN A 133 -18.83 1.15 -4.40
C ASN A 133 -18.40 -0.30 -4.18
N GLY A 134 -17.37 -0.71 -4.93
CA GLY A 134 -16.79 -2.05 -4.82
C GLY A 134 -16.18 -2.38 -3.45
N ALA A 135 -15.84 -1.37 -2.62
CA ALA A 135 -15.35 -1.62 -1.26
C ALA A 135 -16.41 -2.26 -0.34
N LEU A 136 -17.69 -2.15 -0.71
CA LEU A 136 -18.79 -2.78 0.03
C LEU A 136 -18.93 -4.29 -0.23
N THR A 137 -18.20 -4.85 -1.20
CA THR A 137 -18.31 -6.27 -1.57
C THR A 137 -18.16 -7.22 -0.38
N VAL A 138 -17.12 -7.02 0.44
CA VAL A 138 -16.86 -7.90 1.60
C VAL A 138 -17.91 -7.68 2.70
N PRO A 139 -18.20 -6.45 3.16
CA PRO A 139 -19.27 -6.21 4.13
C PRO A 139 -20.65 -6.70 3.66
N ALA A 140 -20.99 -6.49 2.39
CA ALA A 140 -22.28 -6.89 1.82
C ALA A 140 -22.42 -8.41 1.81
N LEU A 141 -21.39 -9.14 1.36
CA LEU A 141 -21.40 -10.60 1.43
C LEU A 141 -21.65 -11.10 2.84
N ILE A 142 -20.94 -10.55 3.84
CA ILE A 142 -21.13 -10.93 5.24
C ILE A 142 -22.56 -10.64 5.70
N ALA A 143 -23.08 -9.43 5.46
CA ALA A 143 -24.40 -9.02 5.93
C ALA A 143 -25.55 -9.84 5.32
N TYR A 144 -25.44 -10.26 4.06
CA TYR A 144 -26.51 -10.97 3.35
C TYR A 144 -26.41 -12.50 3.44
N THR A 145 -25.34 -13.05 4.02
CA THR A 145 -25.13 -14.52 4.06
C THR A 145 -24.89 -15.09 5.46
N MET A 146 -24.61 -14.25 6.46
CA MET A 146 -24.25 -14.68 7.81
C MET A 146 -25.33 -14.32 8.83
N PRO A 147 -25.44 -15.06 9.95
CA PRO A 147 -26.33 -14.69 11.05
C PRO A 147 -25.85 -13.42 11.77
N ASP A 148 -26.78 -12.63 12.30
CA ASP A 148 -26.53 -11.30 12.89
C ASP A 148 -25.40 -11.25 13.92
N TRP A 149 -25.32 -12.26 14.80
CA TRP A 149 -24.26 -12.32 15.81
C TRP A 149 -22.86 -12.40 15.19
N PHE A 150 -22.73 -13.11 14.06
CA PHE A 150 -21.47 -13.25 13.36
C PHE A 150 -21.15 -12.01 12.53
N VAL A 151 -22.16 -11.37 11.94
CA VAL A 151 -22.02 -10.08 11.25
C VAL A 151 -21.38 -9.05 12.19
N GLY A 152 -21.84 -8.97 13.44
CA GLY A 152 -21.26 -8.09 14.45
C GLY A 152 -19.76 -8.36 14.71
N ILE A 153 -19.39 -9.63 14.84
CA ILE A 153 -17.99 -10.07 15.04
C ILE A 153 -17.13 -9.72 13.82
N ALA A 154 -17.63 -10.01 12.62
CA ALA A 154 -16.95 -9.77 11.36
C ALA A 154 -16.73 -8.27 11.10
N PHE A 155 -17.76 -7.44 11.35
CA PHE A 155 -17.67 -5.99 11.19
C PHE A 155 -16.74 -5.36 12.23
N LEU A 156 -16.74 -5.86 13.47
CA LEU A 156 -15.74 -5.48 14.46
C LEU A 156 -14.33 -5.83 13.97
N GLY A 157 -14.15 -7.00 13.35
CA GLY A 157 -12.89 -7.41 12.73
C GLY A 157 -12.41 -6.43 11.65
N ILE A 158 -13.30 -6.02 10.74
CA ILE A 158 -13.01 -5.03 9.69
C ILE A 158 -12.63 -3.68 10.32
N PHE A 159 -13.41 -3.23 11.31
CA PHE A 159 -13.17 -1.97 12.01
C PHE A 159 -11.81 -1.94 12.72
N VAL A 160 -11.51 -2.97 13.53
CA VAL A 160 -10.21 -3.09 14.23
C VAL A 160 -9.07 -3.27 13.22
N GLY A 161 -9.32 -3.98 12.12
CA GLY A 161 -8.39 -4.16 11.01
C GLY A 161 -7.92 -2.84 10.41
N GLY A 162 -8.82 -1.87 10.24
CA GLY A 162 -8.49 -0.52 9.79
C GLY A 162 -7.88 0.39 10.87
N LEU A 163 -8.35 0.27 12.12
CA LEU A 163 -7.95 1.15 13.23
C LEU A 163 -6.46 1.00 13.59
N VAL A 164 -5.96 -0.23 13.67
CA VAL A 164 -4.58 -0.49 14.10
C VAL A 164 -3.52 0.10 13.16
N PRO A 165 -3.53 -0.14 11.84
CA PRO A 165 -2.55 0.47 10.94
C PRO A 165 -2.69 2.00 10.93
N ALA A 166 -3.91 2.55 10.96
CA ALA A 166 -4.13 3.99 11.02
C ALA A 166 -3.46 4.63 12.25
N ALA A 167 -3.57 3.99 13.43
CA ALA A 167 -2.95 4.49 14.65
C ALA A 167 -1.41 4.49 14.57
N ILE A 168 -0.80 3.40 14.08
CA ILE A 168 0.67 3.30 13.96
C ILE A 168 1.20 4.29 12.92
N MET A 169 0.50 4.48 11.80
CA MET A 169 0.86 5.47 10.78
C MET A 169 0.81 6.90 11.34
N ALA A 170 -0.23 7.26 12.11
CA ALA A 170 -0.34 8.57 12.75
C ALA A 170 0.76 8.81 13.79
N ILE A 171 1.19 7.78 14.51
CA ILE A 171 2.33 7.86 15.44
C ILE A 171 3.64 8.05 14.67
N ALA A 172 3.83 7.34 13.56
CA ALA A 172 5.04 7.45 12.74
C ALA A 172 5.23 8.85 12.18
N VAL A 173 4.18 9.43 11.56
CA VAL A 173 4.23 10.79 11.03
C VAL A 173 4.51 11.80 12.14
N ALA A 174 3.87 11.68 13.29
CA ALA A 174 4.09 12.60 14.40
C ALA A 174 5.52 12.54 14.95
N ASN A 175 6.08 11.33 15.12
CA ASN A 175 7.45 11.15 15.57
C ASN A 175 8.45 11.73 14.57
N LEU A 176 8.27 11.49 13.27
CA LEU A 176 9.12 12.05 12.23
C LEU A 176 9.04 13.57 12.19
N PHE A 177 7.84 14.13 12.29
CA PHE A 177 7.65 15.57 12.25
C PHE A 177 8.32 16.26 13.45
N VAL A 178 8.11 15.73 14.66
CA VAL A 178 8.74 16.31 15.85
C VAL A 178 10.26 16.17 15.80
N ARG A 179 10.79 15.01 15.44
CA ARG A 179 12.24 14.77 15.49
C ARG A 179 13.01 15.41 14.34
N ASN A 180 12.48 15.35 13.12
CA ASN A 180 13.22 15.75 11.92
C ASN A 180 12.83 17.12 11.38
N VAL A 181 11.65 17.64 11.72
CA VAL A 181 11.24 18.99 11.30
C VAL A 181 11.41 19.95 12.47
N ILE A 182 10.74 19.71 13.60
CA ILE A 182 10.81 20.62 14.75
C ILE A 182 12.19 20.55 15.43
N GLY A 183 12.71 19.33 15.61
CA GLY A 183 14.00 19.08 16.24
C GLY A 183 15.19 19.73 15.53
N GLU A 184 15.08 19.97 14.22
CA GLU A 184 16.10 20.67 13.42
C GLU A 184 16.19 22.16 13.80
N PHE A 185 15.06 22.78 14.14
CA PHE A 185 15.00 24.20 14.49
C PHE A 185 15.03 24.46 16.01
N ALA A 186 14.72 23.45 16.83
CA ALA A 186 14.65 23.60 18.28
C ALA A 186 15.12 22.34 19.03
N LYS A 187 16.03 22.52 20.01
CA LYS A 187 16.42 21.43 20.91
C LYS A 187 15.30 21.11 21.90
N LEU A 188 14.67 19.95 21.74
CA LEU A 188 13.58 19.50 22.61
C LEU A 188 14.11 18.60 23.73
N LYS A 189 13.58 18.78 24.95
CA LYS A 189 13.76 17.79 26.03
C LYS A 189 12.90 16.55 25.75
N PRO A 190 13.30 15.34 26.16
CA PRO A 190 12.55 14.10 25.85
C PRO A 190 11.07 14.11 26.25
N LYS A 191 10.75 14.72 27.41
CA LYS A 191 9.37 14.90 27.87
C LYS A 191 8.55 15.79 26.94
N THR A 192 9.15 16.89 26.47
CA THR A 192 8.51 17.84 25.55
C THR A 192 8.33 17.22 24.17
N GLU A 193 9.33 16.50 23.67
CA GLU A 193 9.27 15.77 22.41
C GLU A 193 8.09 14.79 22.39
N THR A 194 7.96 13.99 23.46
CA THR A 194 6.87 13.01 23.60
C THR A 194 5.50 13.69 23.68
N ALA A 195 5.38 14.76 24.46
CA ALA A 195 4.12 15.50 24.58
C ALA A 195 3.70 16.10 23.25
N LEU A 196 4.64 16.71 22.53
CA LEU A 196 4.40 17.30 21.23
C LEU A 196 4.04 16.25 20.18
N ALA A 197 4.71 15.09 20.17
CA ALA A 197 4.39 14.00 19.26
C ALA A 197 2.95 13.46 19.49
N LYS A 198 2.50 13.38 20.74
CA LYS A 198 1.11 12.99 21.05
C LYS A 198 0.09 14.01 20.53
N ILE A 199 0.36 15.31 20.72
CA ILE A 199 -0.50 16.38 20.21
C ILE A 199 -0.56 16.32 18.68
N ILE A 200 0.59 16.26 18.02
CA ILE A 200 0.68 16.21 16.56
C ILE A 200 0.02 14.95 16.01
N SER A 201 0.21 13.79 16.65
CA SER A 201 -0.49 12.55 16.27
C SER A 201 -2.01 12.71 16.35
N THR A 202 -2.51 13.46 17.34
CA THR A 202 -3.94 13.73 17.50
C THR A 202 -4.44 14.66 16.40
N VAL A 203 -3.69 15.73 16.09
CA VAL A 203 -4.01 16.64 14.97
C VAL A 203 -4.09 15.89 13.64
N PHE A 204 -3.11 15.05 13.32
CA PHE A 204 -3.12 14.28 12.08
C PHE A 204 -4.30 13.32 11.97
N LYS A 205 -4.81 12.78 13.08
CA LYS A 205 -6.03 11.97 13.07
C LYS A 205 -7.27 12.80 12.71
N PHE A 206 -7.38 14.03 13.20
CA PHE A 206 -8.47 14.93 12.82
C PHE A 206 -8.35 15.39 11.36
N VAL A 207 -7.14 15.64 10.86
CA VAL A 207 -6.91 15.92 9.45
C VAL A 207 -7.33 14.74 8.58
N ALA A 208 -6.94 13.52 8.95
CA ALA A 208 -7.38 12.30 8.26
C ALA A 208 -8.90 12.12 8.31
N LEU A 209 -9.54 12.40 9.45
CA LEU A 209 -10.99 12.37 9.57
C LEU A 209 -11.67 13.39 8.65
N ALA A 210 -11.17 14.62 8.58
CA ALA A 210 -11.68 15.63 7.66
C ALA A 210 -11.53 15.17 6.20
N PHE A 211 -10.40 14.55 5.86
CA PHE A 211 -10.12 14.02 4.52
C PHE A 211 -11.14 12.96 4.08
N VAL A 212 -11.62 12.11 5.00
CA VAL A 212 -12.66 11.10 4.72
C VAL A 212 -13.97 11.71 4.20
N PHE A 213 -14.31 12.94 4.61
CA PHE A 213 -15.52 13.63 4.16
C PHE A 213 -15.34 14.37 2.83
N VAL A 214 -14.10 14.67 2.45
CA VAL A 214 -13.78 15.46 1.24
C VAL A 214 -13.42 14.56 0.07
N VAL A 215 -12.76 13.43 0.33
CA VAL A 215 -12.21 12.57 -0.72
C VAL A 215 -13.03 11.29 -0.87
N PRO A 216 -13.50 10.96 -2.09
CA PRO A 216 -14.23 9.73 -2.34
C PRO A 216 -13.46 8.51 -1.87
N ALA A 217 -14.12 7.64 -1.09
CA ALA A 217 -13.52 6.39 -0.60
C ALA A 217 -13.04 5.46 -1.74
N THR A 218 -13.61 5.61 -2.93
CA THR A 218 -13.21 4.89 -4.14
C THR A 218 -11.77 5.20 -4.58
N TYR A 219 -11.17 6.32 -4.14
CA TYR A 219 -9.77 6.65 -4.42
C TYR A 219 -8.77 6.00 -3.46
N ALA A 220 -9.20 5.30 -2.42
CA ALA A 220 -8.30 4.75 -1.40
C ALA A 220 -7.17 3.89 -1.99
N ILE A 221 -7.49 3.05 -2.99
CA ILE A 221 -6.49 2.21 -3.67
C ILE A 221 -5.49 3.07 -4.45
N GLN A 222 -5.96 4.07 -5.21
CA GLN A 222 -5.08 4.92 -6.01
C GLN A 222 -4.22 5.84 -5.13
N LEU A 223 -4.76 6.34 -4.01
CA LEU A 223 -3.97 7.10 -3.04
C LEU A 223 -2.90 6.24 -2.35
N GLN A 224 -3.19 4.97 -2.09
CA GLN A 224 -2.20 4.01 -1.58
C GLN A 224 -1.10 3.75 -2.61
N LEU A 225 -1.46 3.58 -3.88
CA LEU A 225 -0.51 3.40 -4.97
C LEU A 225 0.34 4.66 -5.18
N LEU A 226 -0.26 5.86 -5.17
CA LEU A 226 0.47 7.12 -5.20
C LEU A 226 1.43 7.24 -4.00
N GLY A 227 1.01 6.85 -2.80
CA GLY A 227 1.88 6.74 -1.64
C GLY A 227 3.09 5.83 -1.91
N GLY A 228 2.86 4.69 -2.57
CA GLY A 228 3.90 3.79 -3.04
C GLY A 228 4.84 4.43 -4.08
N VAL A 229 4.30 5.19 -5.05
CA VAL A 229 5.08 5.95 -6.04
C VAL A 229 6.07 6.88 -5.33
N LEU A 230 5.60 7.65 -4.35
CA LEU A 230 6.41 8.63 -3.63
C LEU A 230 7.45 7.98 -2.71
N VAL A 231 7.03 7.01 -1.90
CA VAL A 231 7.91 6.37 -0.91
C VAL A 231 9.00 5.54 -1.60
N THR A 232 8.71 4.91 -2.75
CA THR A 232 9.73 4.16 -3.50
C THR A 232 10.91 5.05 -3.92
N GLN A 233 10.71 6.36 -4.09
CA GLN A 233 11.78 7.28 -4.50
C GLN A 233 12.82 7.54 -3.42
N THR A 234 12.54 7.17 -2.16
CA THR A 234 13.56 7.26 -1.10
C THR A 234 14.55 6.10 -1.15
N LEU A 235 14.30 5.06 -1.96
CA LEU A 235 15.16 3.87 -2.05
C LEU A 235 16.64 4.21 -2.28
N PRO A 236 17.02 5.06 -3.26
CA PRO A 236 18.44 5.31 -3.53
C PRO A 236 19.12 6.18 -2.48
N ALA A 237 18.36 7.06 -1.81
CA ALA A 237 18.89 7.99 -0.81
C ALA A 237 18.92 7.40 0.61
N VAL A 238 18.04 6.45 0.93
CA VAL A 238 17.86 5.93 2.30
C VAL A 238 18.28 4.47 2.42
N PHE A 239 17.95 3.62 1.45
CA PHE A 239 18.15 2.18 1.57
C PHE A 239 19.45 1.69 0.94
N LEU A 240 19.75 2.10 -0.30
CA LEU A 240 21.00 1.68 -0.97
C LEU A 240 22.28 2.08 -0.21
N PRO A 241 22.35 3.25 0.46
CA PRO A 241 23.54 3.63 1.22
C PRO A 241 23.87 2.68 2.39
N LEU A 242 22.91 1.88 2.85
CA LEU A 242 23.13 0.84 3.87
C LEU A 242 23.98 -0.33 3.33
N TYR A 243 24.05 -0.51 2.01
CA TYR A 243 24.78 -1.59 1.34
C TYR A 243 25.99 -1.10 0.55
N THR A 244 26.05 0.19 0.22
CA THR A 244 27.15 0.76 -0.57
C THR A 244 27.40 2.22 -0.19
N ASN A 245 28.66 2.60 -0.02
CA ASN A 245 29.07 4.00 0.20
C ASN A 245 29.32 4.76 -1.13
N LYS A 246 29.07 4.12 -2.29
CA LYS A 246 29.42 4.65 -3.61
C LYS A 246 28.44 5.69 -4.17
N LEU A 247 27.36 5.99 -3.48
CA LEU A 247 26.37 6.96 -3.96
C LEU A 247 26.70 8.34 -3.41
N GLU A 248 26.85 9.32 -4.29
CA GLU A 248 27.15 10.69 -3.90
C GLU A 248 25.88 11.38 -3.35
N PRO A 249 25.92 12.04 -2.17
CA PRO A 249 24.73 12.56 -1.51
C PRO A 249 23.91 13.57 -2.32
N LYS A 250 24.54 14.50 -3.04
CA LYS A 250 23.81 15.51 -3.84
C LYS A 250 23.13 14.87 -5.04
N SER A 251 23.77 13.87 -5.65
CA SER A 251 23.25 13.09 -6.77
C SER A 251 22.06 12.25 -6.33
N ALA A 252 22.14 11.63 -5.15
CA ALA A 252 21.01 10.92 -4.54
C ALA A 252 19.84 11.85 -4.21
N LEU A 253 20.12 13.07 -3.72
CA LEU A 253 19.08 14.08 -3.46
C LEU A 253 18.42 14.57 -4.75
N ALA A 254 19.21 14.84 -5.79
CA ALA A 254 18.70 15.21 -7.11
C ALA A 254 17.87 14.08 -7.73
N GLY A 255 18.33 12.83 -7.60
CA GLY A 255 17.61 11.64 -8.04
C GLY A 255 16.27 11.49 -7.32
N TRP A 256 16.23 11.65 -6.00
CA TRP A 256 14.99 11.66 -5.22
C TRP A 256 14.02 12.73 -5.72
N GLY A 257 14.48 13.98 -5.88
CA GLY A 257 13.65 15.09 -6.33
C GLY A 257 13.07 14.87 -7.73
N LEU A 258 13.90 14.43 -8.68
CA LEU A 258 13.47 14.12 -10.05
C LEU A 258 12.60 12.87 -10.12
N GLY A 259 12.83 11.87 -9.27
CA GLY A 259 11.97 10.70 -9.12
C GLY A 259 10.58 11.07 -8.63
N VAL A 260 10.48 11.89 -7.57
CA VAL A 260 9.19 12.37 -7.05
C VAL A 260 8.46 13.21 -8.10
N LEU A 261 9.16 14.17 -8.72
CA LEU A 261 8.58 15.06 -9.72
C LEU A 261 8.07 14.26 -10.93
N SER A 262 8.89 13.37 -11.48
CA SER A 262 8.50 12.55 -12.63
C SER A 262 7.34 11.60 -12.29
N GLY A 263 7.33 11.02 -11.09
CA GLY A 263 6.22 10.20 -10.60
C GLY A 263 4.91 10.97 -10.55
N ILE A 264 4.91 12.17 -9.97
CA ILE A 264 3.72 13.05 -9.91
C ILE A 264 3.26 13.44 -11.32
N LEU A 265 4.19 13.84 -12.20
CA LEU A 265 3.85 14.24 -13.57
C LEU A 265 3.26 13.08 -14.38
N MET A 266 3.82 11.87 -14.25
CA MET A 266 3.29 10.67 -14.90
C MET A 266 1.91 10.31 -14.35
N GLU A 267 1.68 10.45 -13.05
CA GLU A 267 0.37 10.21 -12.42
C GLU A 267 -0.67 11.20 -12.96
N LEU A 268 -0.33 12.49 -12.99
CA LEU A 268 -1.22 13.52 -13.54
C LEU A 268 -1.52 13.27 -15.03
N TYR A 269 -0.51 12.92 -15.82
CA TYR A 269 -0.67 12.66 -17.24
C TYR A 269 -1.51 11.41 -17.51
N ALA A 270 -1.25 10.31 -16.79
CA ALA A 270 -2.02 9.06 -16.91
C ALA A 270 -3.51 9.26 -16.61
N ASN A 271 -3.83 10.21 -15.72
CA ASN A 271 -5.18 10.57 -15.31
C ASN A 271 -5.73 11.80 -16.06
N LYS A 272 -5.04 12.29 -17.10
CA LYS A 272 -5.43 13.48 -17.89
C LYS A 272 -5.72 14.72 -17.04
N PHE A 273 -4.94 14.92 -15.96
CA PHE A 273 -5.12 15.98 -14.98
C PHE A 273 -6.51 15.99 -14.30
N GLY A 274 -7.20 14.85 -14.32
CA GLY A 274 -8.49 14.64 -13.71
C GLY A 274 -8.42 13.74 -12.47
N PRO A 275 -9.55 13.11 -12.11
CA PRO A 275 -9.63 12.13 -11.03
C PRO A 275 -8.55 11.03 -11.09
N LEU A 276 -8.01 10.65 -9.94
CA LEU A 276 -7.07 9.53 -9.81
C LEU A 276 -7.82 8.21 -10.05
N ILE A 277 -7.70 7.69 -11.27
CA ILE A 277 -8.30 6.44 -11.73
C ILE A 277 -7.26 5.36 -12.05
N SER A 278 -5.98 5.74 -12.24
CA SER A 278 -4.90 4.84 -12.63
C SER A 278 -3.54 5.32 -12.13
N SER A 279 -2.74 4.42 -11.54
CA SER A 279 -1.32 4.63 -11.24
C SER A 279 -0.38 3.84 -12.18
N VAL A 280 -0.88 3.43 -13.34
CA VAL A 280 -0.07 2.82 -14.41
C VAL A 280 0.09 3.77 -15.58
N TYR A 281 1.26 3.74 -16.20
CA TYR A 281 1.61 4.53 -17.38
C TYR A 281 1.77 3.61 -18.59
N ASN A 282 1.16 3.98 -19.72
CA ASN A 282 1.23 3.19 -20.95
C ASN A 282 2.60 3.38 -21.62
N THR A 283 3.33 2.28 -21.79
CA THR A 283 4.62 2.23 -22.51
C THR A 283 4.55 1.29 -23.70
N PRO A 284 5.54 1.30 -24.62
CA PRO A 284 5.61 0.30 -25.70
C PRO A 284 5.66 -1.16 -25.21
N LEU A 285 6.09 -1.39 -23.97
CA LEU A 285 6.13 -2.71 -23.32
C LEU A 285 4.81 -3.06 -22.61
N GLY A 286 3.80 -2.20 -22.70
CA GLY A 286 2.53 -2.30 -21.99
C GLY A 286 2.41 -1.29 -20.82
N PRO A 287 1.30 -1.35 -20.07
CA PRO A 287 1.10 -0.54 -18.88
C PRO A 287 2.08 -0.96 -17.78
N ILE A 288 2.82 0.01 -17.25
CA ILE A 288 3.81 -0.19 -16.18
C ILE A 288 3.45 0.68 -14.98
N TYR A 289 3.58 0.13 -13.78
CA TYR A 289 3.40 0.89 -12.55
C TYR A 289 4.36 2.07 -12.44
N ILE A 290 3.81 3.27 -12.22
CA ILE A 290 4.55 4.55 -12.28
C ILE A 290 5.73 4.59 -11.31
N ALA A 291 5.62 3.92 -10.16
CA ALA A 291 6.68 3.88 -9.16
C ALA A 291 8.01 3.35 -9.73
N LEU A 292 7.96 2.34 -10.60
CA LEU A 292 9.17 1.76 -11.20
C LEU A 292 9.78 2.66 -12.28
N LEU A 293 8.95 3.34 -13.07
CA LEU A 293 9.43 4.29 -14.08
C LEU A 293 10.11 5.49 -13.41
N ALA A 294 9.47 6.04 -12.38
CA ALA A 294 10.02 7.12 -11.58
C ALA A 294 11.31 6.70 -10.84
N LEU A 295 11.34 5.47 -10.30
CA LEU A 295 12.53 4.91 -9.68
C LEU A 295 13.68 4.72 -10.68
N ALA A 296 13.38 4.31 -11.92
CA ALA A 296 14.39 4.20 -12.97
C ALA A 296 15.03 5.58 -13.25
N ILE A 297 14.23 6.65 -13.36
CA ILE A 297 14.74 8.03 -13.51
C ILE A 297 15.61 8.40 -12.31
N ASN A 298 15.14 8.13 -11.10
CA ASN A 298 15.87 8.41 -9.86
C ASN A 298 17.23 7.69 -9.80
N LEU A 299 17.26 6.39 -10.10
CA LEU A 299 18.48 5.59 -10.14
C LEU A 299 19.43 6.06 -11.25
N LEU A 300 18.92 6.44 -12.42
CA LEU A 300 19.73 6.98 -13.50
C LEU A 300 20.40 8.29 -13.09
N VAL A 301 19.64 9.24 -12.53
CA VAL A 301 20.18 10.52 -12.05
C VAL A 301 21.20 10.29 -10.94
N THR A 302 20.87 9.43 -9.97
CA THR A 302 21.76 9.12 -8.85
C THR A 302 23.05 8.45 -9.34
N GLY A 303 22.96 7.47 -10.23
CA GLY A 303 24.09 6.71 -10.74
C GLY A 303 25.00 7.53 -11.65
N VAL A 304 24.43 8.25 -12.63
CA VAL A 304 25.18 9.13 -13.53
C VAL A 304 25.78 10.30 -12.76
N GLY A 305 25.02 10.93 -11.86
CA GLY A 305 25.52 12.02 -11.01
C GLY A 305 26.67 11.56 -10.12
N SER A 306 26.55 10.37 -9.50
CA SER A 306 27.64 9.79 -8.72
C SER A 306 28.86 9.50 -9.60
N GLY A 307 28.67 8.94 -10.80
CA GLY A 307 29.75 8.69 -11.76
C GLY A 307 30.49 9.97 -12.18
N ILE A 308 29.76 11.05 -12.46
CA ILE A 308 30.34 12.37 -12.75
C ILE A 308 31.10 12.88 -11.53
N ALA A 309 30.55 12.76 -10.32
CA ALA A 309 31.21 13.17 -9.10
C ALA A 309 32.52 12.40 -8.87
N TYR A 310 32.53 11.08 -9.13
CA TYR A 310 33.75 10.28 -9.11
C TYR A 310 34.78 10.79 -10.13
N GLY A 311 34.35 11.14 -11.34
CA GLY A 311 35.20 11.75 -12.37
C GLY A 311 35.77 13.11 -11.93
N ALA A 312 34.98 13.89 -11.20
CA ALA A 312 35.37 15.18 -10.63
C ALA A 312 36.18 15.07 -9.32
N GLY A 313 36.56 13.86 -8.90
CA GLY A 313 37.42 13.63 -7.73
C GLY A 313 36.69 13.40 -6.41
N TRP A 314 35.35 13.34 -6.38
CA TRP A 314 34.62 12.93 -5.19
C TRP A 314 34.94 11.46 -4.85
N ARG A 315 35.09 11.16 -3.56
CA ARG A 315 35.29 9.80 -3.05
C ARG A 315 34.40 9.58 -1.83
N PRO A 316 33.91 8.35 -1.62
CA PRO A 316 33.17 7.99 -0.42
C PRO A 316 33.96 8.32 0.84
N SER A 317 33.28 8.86 1.84
CA SER A 317 33.86 9.09 3.16
C SER A 317 33.20 8.12 4.13
N ASP A 318 33.97 7.16 4.65
CA ASP A 318 33.53 6.28 5.72
C ASP A 318 33.59 7.05 7.04
N LYS A 319 32.57 7.89 7.30
CA LYS A 319 32.46 8.63 8.57
C LYS A 319 31.96 7.76 9.73
N VAL A 320 31.46 6.55 9.47
CA VAL A 320 31.04 5.62 10.52
C VAL A 320 32.25 4.80 10.94
N LYS A 321 32.81 5.09 12.12
CA LYS A 321 33.88 4.26 12.69
C LYS A 321 33.32 2.87 12.99
N ASN A 322 34.05 1.82 12.61
CA ASN A 322 33.70 0.43 12.95
C ASN A 322 33.44 0.21 14.46
N GLU A 323 34.02 1.07 15.32
CA GLU A 323 33.81 1.10 16.76
C GLU A 323 32.35 1.43 17.16
N GLU A 324 31.66 2.33 16.44
CA GLU A 324 30.26 2.67 16.71
C GLU A 324 29.32 1.51 16.32
N LEU A 325 29.64 0.78 15.25
CA LEU A 325 28.89 -0.41 14.83
C LEU A 325 29.07 -1.61 15.77
N LEU A 326 30.24 -1.73 16.43
CA LEU A 326 30.50 -2.76 17.43
C LEU A 326 29.83 -2.47 18.78
N SER A 327 29.62 -1.19 19.12
CA SER A 327 28.89 -0.79 20.34
C SER A 327 27.38 -1.04 20.30
N LEU A 328 26.83 -1.37 19.12
CA LEU A 328 25.41 -1.65 18.88
C LEU A 328 25.11 -3.17 18.76
N ARG A 329 26.11 -4.04 18.91
CA ARG A 329 25.96 -5.50 18.98
C ARG A 329 25.93 -5.99 20.42
#